data_AF-A0AAV5DTC4-F1
#
_entry.id   AF-A0AAV5DTC4-F1
#
_cell.length_a   1.000
_cell.length_b   1.000
_cell.length_c   1.000
_cell.angle_alpha   90.00
_cell.angle_beta   90.00
_cell.angle_gamma   90.00
#
_symmetry.space_group_name_H-M   'P 1'
#
loop_
_entity.id
_entity.type
_entity.pdbx_description
1 polymer ?
#
loop_
_entity_poly.entity_id
_entity_poly.type
_entity_poly.pdbx_seq_one_letter_code
_entity_poly.pdbx_strand_id
1 'polypeptide(L)'
;MAAAGDGQDEVQNRQVILKRYVTGMTSEDDMEVVTGTARLAVPPGSTGMVLKNLYVSCDPYMRSRMSKHEDPSYVAGFVPGEVMVINYSSKRQSQS
;
A
#
# COMPACT_ATOMS: atom_id res chain seq x y z
N MET A 1 -30.04 -16.49 -1.43
CA MET A 1 -28.66 -17.03 -1.42
C MET A 1 -28.21 -17.06 -2.87
N ALA A 2 -27.45 -16.06 -3.32
CA ALA A 2 -26.99 -15.97 -4.71
C ALA A 2 -25.49 -16.26 -4.74
N ALA A 3 -25.12 -17.15 -5.65
CA ALA A 3 -23.79 -17.74 -5.77
C ALA A 3 -22.72 -16.68 -6.08
N ALA A 4 -21.55 -16.86 -5.47
CA ALA A 4 -20.34 -16.11 -5.79
C ALA A 4 -19.94 -16.37 -7.25
N GLY A 5 -19.83 -15.31 -8.04
CA GLY A 5 -19.11 -15.36 -9.31
C GLY A 5 -17.62 -15.48 -9.02
N ASP A 6 -17.12 -16.71 -9.02
CA ASP A 6 -15.70 -16.99 -8.92
C ASP A 6 -15.03 -16.76 -10.28
N GLY A 7 -14.11 -15.78 -10.33
CA GLY A 7 -13.04 -15.73 -11.33
C GLY A 7 -13.06 -14.61 -12.39
N GLN A 8 -14.10 -13.77 -12.49
CA GLN A 8 -14.18 -12.75 -13.55
C GLN A 8 -13.67 -11.35 -13.17
N ASP A 9 -13.41 -11.10 -11.88
CA ASP A 9 -13.08 -9.76 -11.36
C ASP A 9 -11.65 -9.65 -10.80
N GLU A 10 -10.74 -10.57 -11.15
CA GLU A 10 -9.31 -10.41 -10.83
C GLU A 10 -8.56 -9.76 -11.98
N VAL A 11 -7.83 -8.69 -11.65
CA VAL A 11 -6.97 -7.98 -12.59
C VAL A 11 -5.53 -8.00 -12.13
N GLN A 12 -4.60 -7.87 -13.07
CA GLN A 12 -3.21 -7.63 -12.74
C GLN A 12 -3.05 -6.28 -12.06
N ASN A 13 -2.31 -6.26 -10.95
CA ASN A 13 -2.04 -5.07 -10.16
C ASN A 13 -0.54 -4.89 -9.99
N ARG A 14 0.04 -3.90 -10.67
CA ARG A 14 1.45 -3.55 -10.52
C ARG A 14 1.62 -2.72 -9.26
N GLN A 15 2.53 -3.16 -8.39
CA GLN A 15 2.76 -2.58 -7.08
C GLN A 15 4.23 -2.21 -6.94
N VAL A 16 4.49 -1.13 -6.22
CA VAL A 16 5.85 -0.75 -5.82
C VAL A 16 6.05 -1.18 -4.38
N ILE A 17 7.12 -1.95 -4.15
CA ILE A 17 7.51 -2.44 -2.82
C ILE A 17 8.83 -1.78 -2.42
N LEU A 18 8.94 -1.40 -1.15
CA LEU A 18 10.20 -1.01 -0.55
C LEU A 18 10.95 -2.28 -0.14
N LYS A 19 12.15 -2.52 -0.66
CA LYS A 19 12.90 -3.76 -0.38
C LYS A 19 13.59 -3.75 0.97
N ARG A 20 14.02 -2.57 1.42
CA ARG A 20 14.77 -2.35 2.66
C ARG A 20 14.59 -0.93 3.15
N TYR A 21 14.86 -0.70 4.43
CA TYR A 21 14.95 0.64 4.95
C TYR A 21 16.11 1.41 4.32
N VAL A 22 15.87 2.67 3.98
CA VAL A 22 16.84 3.52 3.29
C VAL A 22 17.61 4.37 4.29
N THR A 23 18.93 4.22 4.29
CA THR A 23 19.87 5.09 5.00
C THR A 23 20.50 6.07 4.01
N GLY A 24 20.39 7.39 4.24
CA GLY A 24 20.97 8.41 3.36
C GLY A 24 20.09 8.76 2.15
N MET A 25 20.64 8.73 0.94
CA MET A 25 19.89 9.02 -0.29
C MET A 25 19.13 7.78 -0.78
N THR A 26 17.93 7.98 -1.31
CA THR A 26 17.14 6.89 -1.95
C THR A 26 17.71 6.57 -3.32
N SER A 27 17.82 5.28 -3.64
CA SER A 27 18.12 4.78 -4.98
C SER A 27 16.92 4.02 -5.56
N GLU A 28 16.92 3.82 -6.88
CA GLU A 28 15.97 2.93 -7.57
C GLU A 28 16.06 1.49 -7.07
N ASP A 29 17.27 1.03 -6.68
CA ASP A 29 17.53 -0.32 -6.16
C ASP A 29 16.86 -0.61 -4.81
N ASP A 30 16.40 0.42 -4.10
CA ASP A 30 15.67 0.26 -2.83
C ASP A 30 14.21 -0.11 -3.06
N MET A 31 13.71 0.03 -4.29
CA MET A 31 12.35 -0.27 -4.68
C MET A 31 12.30 -1.38 -5.73
N GLU A 32 11.18 -2.07 -5.80
CA GLU A 32 10.89 -3.01 -6.88
C GLU A 32 9.45 -2.90 -7.34
N VAL A 33 9.25 -3.13 -8.63
CA VAL A 33 7.92 -3.25 -9.23
C VAL A 33 7.57 -4.73 -9.31
N VAL A 34 6.57 -5.14 -8.56
CA VAL A 34 6.02 -6.50 -8.60
C VAL A 34 4.65 -6.51 -9.26
N THR A 35 4.27 -7.64 -9.86
CA THR A 35 2.93 -7.82 -10.42
C THR A 35 2.16 -8.79 -9.54
N GLY A 36 1.16 -8.28 -8.83
CA GLY A 36 0.20 -9.06 -8.07
C GLY A 36 -1.15 -9.15 -8.77
N THR A 37 -2.14 -9.68 -8.06
CA THR A 37 -3.54 -9.67 -8.48
C THR A 37 -4.37 -8.79 -7.53
N ALA A 38 -5.42 -8.17 -8.06
CA ALA A 38 -6.39 -7.42 -7.27
C ALA A 38 -7.80 -7.79 -7.70
N ARG A 39 -8.68 -7.98 -6.71
CA ARG A 39 -10.11 -8.19 -6.95
C ARG A 39 -10.83 -6.86 -7.08
N LEU A 40 -11.66 -6.70 -8.12
CA LEU A 40 -12.46 -5.51 -8.36
C LEU A 40 -13.78 -5.50 -7.56
N ALA A 41 -13.72 -5.92 -6.30
CA ALA A 41 -14.88 -5.96 -5.41
C ALA A 41 -14.49 -5.51 -4.00
N VAL A 42 -15.35 -4.71 -3.37
CA VAL A 42 -15.19 -4.31 -1.97
C VAL A 42 -15.49 -5.53 -1.08
N PRO A 43 -14.64 -5.86 -0.09
CA PRO A 43 -14.91 -6.94 0.85
C PRO A 43 -16.25 -6.74 1.59
N PRO A 44 -17.06 -7.80 1.78
CA PRO A 44 -18.32 -7.71 2.52
C PRO A 44 -18.12 -7.10 3.91
N GLY A 45 -18.98 -6.15 4.29
CA GLY A 45 -18.89 -5.45 5.58
C GLY A 45 -17.85 -4.33 5.64
N SER A 46 -17.10 -4.07 4.56
CA SER A 46 -16.22 -2.90 4.47
C SER A 46 -16.98 -1.65 4.01
N THR A 47 -16.67 -0.50 4.61
CA THR A 47 -17.09 0.82 4.11
C THR A 47 -16.08 1.41 3.10
N GLY A 48 -15.14 0.61 2.62
CA GLY A 48 -14.09 1.02 1.71
C GLY A 48 -14.53 1.10 0.25
N MET A 49 -13.63 1.58 -0.60
CA MET A 49 -13.81 1.66 -2.05
C MET A 49 -12.63 1.02 -2.77
N VAL A 50 -12.89 0.39 -3.92
CA VAL A 50 -11.84 -0.04 -4.85
C VAL A 50 -11.58 1.10 -5.84
N LEU A 51 -10.32 1.49 -5.99
CA LEU A 51 -9.91 2.59 -6.85
C LEU A 51 -8.92 2.10 -7.90
N LYS A 52 -8.97 2.72 -9.09
CA LYS A 52 -7.91 2.66 -10.09
C LYS A 52 -7.07 3.93 -9.95
N ASN A 53 -5.87 3.80 -9.38
CA ASN A 53 -4.96 4.93 -9.23
C ASN A 53 -4.48 5.40 -10.61
N LEU A 54 -4.77 6.66 -10.96
CA LEU A 54 -4.37 7.26 -12.24
C LEU A 54 -3.06 8.04 -12.12
N TYR A 55 -2.86 8.70 -10.99
CA TYR A 55 -1.71 9.55 -10.71
C TYR A 55 -1.27 9.33 -9.27
N VAL A 56 0.03 9.55 -9.03
CA VAL A 56 0.69 9.44 -7.73
C VAL A 56 1.57 10.67 -7.56
N SER A 57 1.48 11.34 -6.41
CA SER A 57 2.40 12.42 -6.05
C SER A 57 3.70 11.87 -5.48
N CYS A 58 4.80 12.57 -5.75
CA CYS A 58 6.11 12.29 -5.19
C CYS A 58 6.49 13.41 -4.21
N ASP A 59 5.94 13.33 -3.00
CA ASP A 59 6.10 14.40 -2.02
C ASP A 59 7.33 14.17 -1.11
N PRO A 60 8.07 15.24 -0.73
CA PRO A 60 9.29 15.11 0.09
C PRO A 60 9.11 14.32 1.40
N TYR A 61 7.91 14.36 1.99
CA TYR A 61 7.62 13.64 3.24
C TYR A 61 7.75 12.12 3.10
N MET A 62 7.58 11.57 1.89
CA MET A 62 7.67 10.13 1.63
C MET A 62 9.06 9.58 1.96
N ARG A 63 10.12 10.40 1.81
CA ARG A 63 11.49 9.97 2.16
C ARG A 63 11.59 9.59 3.62
N SER A 64 10.99 10.37 4.53
CA SER A 64 11.02 10.05 5.96
C SER A 64 10.39 8.68 6.23
N ARG A 65 9.31 8.33 5.52
CA ARG A 65 8.62 7.04 5.68
C ARG A 65 9.45 5.83 5.24
N MET A 66 10.51 6.01 4.45
CA MET A 66 11.40 4.92 4.02
C MET A 66 12.51 4.60 5.02
N SER A 67 12.69 5.42 6.06
CA SER A 67 13.66 5.18 7.14
C SER A 67 13.03 4.36 8.27
N LYS A 68 13.86 3.58 8.97
CA LYS A 68 13.46 2.96 10.24
C LYS A 68 13.43 4.04 11.32
N HIS A 69 12.28 4.24 11.96
CA HIS A 69 12.13 5.11 13.12
C HIS A 69 11.98 4.26 14.38
N GLU A 70 12.69 4.64 15.43
CA GLU A 70 12.53 4.02 16.76
C GLU A 70 11.32 4.60 17.49
N ASP A 71 11.05 5.89 17.26
CA ASP A 71 9.92 6.61 17.84
C ASP A 71 8.70 6.64 16.90
N PRO A 72 7.47 6.66 17.45
CA PRO A 72 6.25 6.77 16.65
C PRO A 72 6.18 8.13 15.93
N SER A 73 6.03 8.11 14.61
CA SER A 73 5.74 9.31 13.81
C SER A 73 4.23 9.47 13.60
N TYR A 74 3.78 10.72 13.43
CA TYR A 74 2.39 11.03 13.05
C TYR A 74 1.97 10.31 11.75
N VAL A 75 2.91 10.06 10.84
CA VAL A 75 2.68 9.29 9.62
C VAL A 75 3.41 7.96 9.73
N ALA A 76 2.66 6.86 9.61
CA ALA A 76 3.22 5.52 9.64
C ALA A 76 4.28 5.32 8.54
N GLY A 77 5.45 4.80 8.91
CA GLY A 77 6.51 4.43 7.99
C GLY A 77 6.09 3.33 7.02
N PHE A 78 6.82 3.18 5.92
CA PHE A 78 6.70 2.04 5.03
C PHE A 78 7.35 0.82 5.67
N VAL A 79 6.74 -0.35 5.45
CA VAL A 79 7.26 -1.63 5.91
C VAL A 79 7.97 -2.30 4.73
N PRO A 80 9.27 -2.62 4.83
CA PRO A 80 9.97 -3.33 3.78
C PRO A 80 9.29 -4.68 3.46
N GLY A 81 9.18 -5.00 2.18
CA GLY A 81 8.46 -6.18 1.68
C GLY A 81 6.95 -5.97 1.50
N GLU A 82 6.38 -4.87 1.98
CA GLU A 82 4.98 -4.52 1.76
C GLU A 82 4.81 -3.50 0.63
N VAL A 83 3.59 -3.46 0.08
CA VAL A 83 3.18 -2.47 -0.92
C VAL A 83 3.26 -1.08 -0.30
N MET A 84 3.92 -0.15 -1.00
CA MET A 84 4.01 1.24 -0.57
C MET A 84 2.64 1.91 -0.68
N VAL A 85 1.92 2.01 0.44
CA VAL A 85 0.65 2.73 0.51
C VAL A 85 0.90 4.22 0.69
N ILE A 86 0.85 4.92 -0.44
CA ILE A 86 1.07 6.37 -0.55
C ILE A 86 -0.07 7.21 0.07
N ASN A 87 -1.28 6.66 0.14
CA ASN A 87 -2.45 7.35 0.67
C ASN A 87 -2.59 7.13 2.19
N TYR A 88 -3.15 8.12 2.89
CA TYR A 88 -3.48 7.97 4.30
C TYR A 88 -4.71 7.07 4.45
N SER A 89 -4.53 5.89 5.05
CA SER A 89 -5.65 5.04 5.48
C SER A 89 -5.70 5.05 7.00
N SER A 90 -6.73 5.68 7.55
CA SER A 90 -7.03 5.57 8.98
C SER A 90 -7.54 4.15 9.23
N LYS A 91 -6.68 3.25 9.69
CA LYS A 91 -7.14 2.00 10.28
C LYS A 91 -7.71 2.36 11.65
N ARG A 92 -9.05 2.45 11.78
CA ARG A 92 -9.67 2.44 13.10
C ARG A 92 -9.27 1.13 13.76
N GLN A 93 -8.32 1.17 14.68
CA GLN A 93 -8.11 0.06 15.59
C GLN A 93 -9.34 -0.01 16.49
N SER A 94 -10.13 -1.06 16.30
CA SER A 94 -11.15 -1.47 17.25
C SER A 94 -10.43 -1.94 18.51
N GLN A 95 -10.25 -1.04 19.49
CA GLN A 95 -10.00 -1.46 20.87
C GLN A 95 -11.28 -2.13 21.36
N SER A 96 -11.17 -3.40 21.73
CA SER A 96 -12.18 -4.14 22.49
C SER A 96 -11.75 -4.24 23.95
#